data_AF-A0A8C3SUT2-F1
#
_entry.id   AF-A0A8C3SUT2-F1
#
_cell.length_a   1.000
_cell.length_b   1.000
_cell.length_c   1.000
_cell.angle_alpha   90.00
_cell.angle_beta   90.00
_cell.angle_gamma   90.00
#
_symmetry.space_group_name_H-M   'P 1'
#
loop_
_entity.id
_entity.type
_entity.pdbx_description
1 polymer ?
#
loop_
_entity_poly.entity_id
_entity_poly.type
_entity_poly.pdbx_seq_one_letter_code
_entity_poly.pdbx_strand_id
1 'polypeptide(L)'
;MVGSWAGQNFCALVCWCDSFHREKRRVAVKVAKGGESFAEAAQDEISLLQCVRTFPGCTPGSMLAHSVSALWGFESLTFLHLCLVFELLGPSLRCLMRSHGAQGLPLPFVKKALQQVLEGLQFLHTNCRIIHTDIKPENILLQVDEESLQKLLHDTAAWSQSINLGLKKPGSLERVKICRV
;
A
#
# COMPACT_ATOMS: atom_id res chain seq x y z
N MET A 1 -3.89 -19.81 -7.43
CA MET A 1 -3.11 -19.94 -6.19
C MET A 1 -3.28 -18.63 -5.44
N VAL A 2 -4.03 -18.63 -4.33
CA VAL A 2 -4.26 -17.41 -3.52
C VAL A 2 -3.20 -17.43 -2.42
N GLY A 3 -2.33 -16.43 -2.39
CA GLY A 3 -1.25 -16.33 -1.43
C GLY A 3 -1.73 -15.90 -0.03
N SER A 4 -0.80 -15.97 0.92
CA SER A 4 -1.00 -15.76 2.35
C SER A 4 -1.54 -14.37 2.71
N TRP A 5 -2.17 -14.30 3.89
CA TRP A 5 -2.87 -13.13 4.44
C TRP A 5 -1.95 -11.92 4.66
N ALA A 6 -2.32 -10.75 4.12
CA ALA A 6 -1.56 -9.50 4.28
C ALA A 6 -2.21 -8.53 5.29
N GLY A 7 -3.52 -8.67 5.55
CA GLY A 7 -4.23 -7.89 6.56
C GLY A 7 -5.75 -7.95 6.43
N GLN A 8 -6.46 -7.63 7.52
CA GLN A 8 -7.91 -7.45 7.55
C GLN A 8 -8.24 -6.10 8.17
N ASN A 9 -9.10 -5.34 7.51
CA ASN A 9 -9.74 -4.16 8.08
C ASN A 9 -11.26 -4.38 8.08
N PHE A 10 -12.00 -3.52 8.79
CA PHE A 10 -13.45 -3.63 8.96
C PHE A 10 -14.21 -3.85 7.64
N CYS A 11 -13.71 -3.32 6.51
CA CYS A 11 -14.40 -3.34 5.22
C CYS A 11 -13.79 -4.29 4.17
N ALA A 12 -12.61 -4.87 4.38
CA ALA A 12 -11.92 -5.62 3.32
C ALA A 12 -10.87 -6.64 3.81
N LEU A 13 -10.61 -7.64 2.97
CA LEU A 13 -9.51 -8.59 3.10
C LEU A 13 -8.40 -8.23 2.10
N VAL A 14 -7.13 -8.24 2.54
CA VAL A 14 -5.97 -8.05 1.65
C VAL A 14 -5.14 -9.31 1.59
N CYS A 15 -4.92 -9.84 0.38
CA CYS A 15 -4.03 -10.97 0.11
C CYS A 15 -3.01 -10.60 -0.97
N TRP A 16 -1.90 -11.33 -1.03
CA TRP A 16 -1.00 -11.25 -2.18
C TRP A 16 -1.29 -12.38 -3.17
N CYS A 17 -1.21 -12.10 -4.47
CA CYS A 17 -1.30 -13.09 -5.55
C CYS A 17 0.01 -13.20 -6.32
N ASP A 18 0.55 -14.42 -6.47
CA ASP A 18 1.82 -14.72 -7.15
C ASP A 18 1.76 -14.73 -8.68
N SER A 19 0.56 -14.75 -9.24
CA SER A 19 0.36 -14.83 -10.68
C SER A 19 -0.92 -14.10 -11.07
N PHE A 20 -0.88 -12.77 -11.03
CA PHE A 20 -1.96 -11.96 -11.59
C PHE A 20 -1.80 -11.83 -13.11
N HIS A 21 -2.69 -12.46 -13.88
CA HIS A 21 -2.66 -12.54 -15.34
C HIS A 21 -1.51 -13.42 -15.90
N ARG A 22 -1.34 -13.48 -17.23
CA ARG A 22 -0.27 -14.23 -17.93
C ARG A 22 1.15 -13.77 -17.58
N GLU A 23 1.30 -12.59 -16.99
CA GLU A 23 2.57 -12.05 -16.52
C GLU A 23 2.74 -12.41 -15.04
N LYS A 24 3.80 -13.12 -14.68
CA LYS A 24 4.11 -13.50 -13.29
C LYS A 24 4.48 -12.25 -12.46
N ARG A 25 3.50 -11.44 -12.09
CA ARG A 25 3.69 -10.30 -11.18
C ARG A 25 2.97 -10.55 -9.87
N ARG A 26 3.60 -10.10 -8.79
CA ARG A 26 3.00 -10.07 -7.47
C ARG A 26 2.17 -8.81 -7.28
N VAL A 27 0.99 -8.98 -6.70
CA VAL A 27 0.04 -7.88 -6.45
C VAL A 27 -0.57 -8.02 -5.07
N ALA A 28 -0.98 -6.90 -4.48
CA ALA A 28 -1.91 -6.90 -3.35
C ALA A 28 -3.35 -6.82 -3.88
N VAL A 29 -4.21 -7.74 -3.45
CA VAL A 29 -5.64 -7.76 -3.83
C VAL A 29 -6.45 -7.43 -2.59
N LYS A 30 -7.20 -6.32 -2.65
CA LYS A 30 -8.16 -5.92 -1.63
C LYS A 30 -9.56 -6.31 -2.09
N VAL A 31 -10.19 -7.23 -1.36
CA VAL A 31 -11.56 -7.69 -1.62
C VAL A 31 -12.50 -6.97 -0.66
N ALA A 32 -13.38 -6.12 -1.20
CA ALA A 32 -14.43 -5.47 -0.42
C ALA A 32 -15.44 -6.50 0.10
N LYS A 33 -15.94 -6.29 1.31
CA LYS A 33 -17.06 -7.08 1.85
C LYS A 33 -18.30 -6.91 0.97
N GLY A 34 -19.16 -7.93 0.97
CA GLY A 34 -20.43 -7.88 0.25
C GLY A 34 -21.44 -6.99 0.97
N GLY A 35 -22.25 -6.26 0.21
CA GLY A 35 -23.30 -5.36 0.68
C GLY A 35 -23.25 -4.01 -0.04
N GLU A 36 -24.41 -3.38 -0.23
CA GLU A 36 -24.54 -2.15 -1.04
C GLU A 36 -23.66 -1.01 -0.52
N SER A 37 -23.64 -0.79 0.81
CA SER A 37 -22.81 0.26 1.43
C SER A 37 -21.30 0.01 1.28
N PHE A 38 -20.87 -1.25 1.23
CA PHE A 38 -19.47 -1.61 0.99
C PHE A 38 -19.09 -1.47 -0.48
N ALA A 39 -20.02 -1.72 -1.40
CA ALA A 39 -19.84 -1.52 -2.82
C ALA A 39 -19.72 -0.03 -3.15
N GLU A 40 -20.59 0.82 -2.56
CA GLU A 40 -20.53 2.28 -2.70
C GLU A 40 -19.19 2.83 -2.19
N ALA A 41 -18.77 2.46 -0.97
CA ALA A 41 -17.49 2.88 -0.41
C ALA A 41 -16.29 2.43 -1.26
N ALA A 42 -16.35 1.22 -1.84
CA ALA A 42 -15.31 0.75 -2.75
C ALA A 42 -15.31 1.52 -4.08
N GLN A 43 -16.48 1.92 -4.59
CA GLN A 43 -16.62 2.74 -5.80
C GLN A 43 -16.07 4.16 -5.60
N ASP A 44 -16.29 4.75 -4.42
CA ASP A 44 -15.69 6.03 -4.04
C ASP A 44 -14.16 5.93 -3.99
N GLU A 45 -13.64 4.89 -3.34
CA GLU A 45 -12.20 4.64 -3.27
C GLU A 45 -11.59 4.47 -4.67
N ILE A 46 -12.25 3.75 -5.57
CA ILE A 46 -11.84 3.62 -6.98
C ILE A 46 -11.79 4.99 -7.65
N SER A 47 -12.84 5.80 -7.48
CA SER A 47 -12.96 7.11 -8.13
C SER A 47 -11.85 8.06 -7.69
N LEU A 48 -11.53 8.07 -6.39
CA LEU A 48 -10.40 8.84 -5.85
C LEU A 48 -9.06 8.37 -6.42
N LEU A 49 -8.82 7.06 -6.45
CA LEU A 49 -7.58 6.47 -6.94
C LEU A 49 -7.39 6.68 -8.46
N GLN A 50 -8.48 6.67 -9.23
CA GLN A 50 -8.45 7.01 -10.65
C GLN A 50 -8.10 8.49 -10.86
N CYS A 51 -8.69 9.40 -10.09
CA CYS A 51 -8.38 10.84 -10.15
C CYS A 51 -6.89 11.12 -9.93
N VAL A 52 -6.30 10.46 -8.92
CA VAL A 52 -4.85 10.51 -8.64
C VAL A 52 -4.03 10.00 -9.81
N ARG A 53 -4.44 8.87 -10.42
CA ARG A 53 -3.70 8.21 -11.51
C ARG A 53 -3.74 8.97 -12.82
N THR A 54 -4.87 9.59 -13.16
CA THR A 54 -5.07 10.24 -14.46
C THR A 54 -4.59 11.70 -14.48
N PHE A 55 -4.06 12.22 -13.37
CA PHE A 55 -3.64 13.61 -13.31
C PHE A 55 -2.44 13.88 -14.25
N PRO A 56 -2.49 14.90 -15.13
CA PRO A 56 -1.40 15.24 -16.04
C PRO A 56 -0.10 15.55 -15.29
N GLY A 57 0.99 14.86 -15.63
CA GLY A 57 2.30 15.00 -14.97
C GLY A 57 2.58 13.96 -13.89
N CYS A 58 1.64 13.05 -13.60
CA CYS A 58 1.92 11.89 -12.76
C CYS A 58 2.73 10.85 -13.56
N THR A 59 3.99 10.62 -13.20
CA THR A 59 4.80 9.57 -13.81
C THR A 59 4.65 8.26 -13.02
N PRO A 60 4.64 7.09 -13.69
CA PRO A 60 4.69 5.81 -13.01
C PRO A 60 5.91 5.76 -12.07
N GLY A 61 5.67 5.71 -10.76
CA GLY A 61 6.72 5.73 -9.73
C GLY A 61 6.96 7.06 -9.01
N SER A 62 6.44 8.20 -9.49
CA SER A 62 6.35 9.44 -8.69
C SER A 62 5.09 9.49 -7.80
N MET A 63 4.18 8.55 -8.02
CA MET A 63 2.93 8.44 -7.28
C MET A 63 3.24 8.06 -5.83
N LEU A 64 3.25 9.07 -4.96
CA LEU A 64 3.33 8.92 -3.50
C LEU A 64 2.03 8.35 -2.92
N ALA A 65 0.99 8.22 -3.75
CA ALA A 65 -0.24 7.50 -3.45
C ALA A 65 -0.24 6.09 -4.08
N HIS A 66 -0.85 5.13 -3.39
CA HIS A 66 -0.96 3.74 -3.84
C HIS A 66 -1.74 3.63 -5.16
N SER A 67 -1.17 2.93 -6.15
CA SER A 67 -1.78 2.86 -7.49
C SER A 67 -2.67 1.62 -7.65
N VAL A 68 -3.91 1.80 -8.12
CA VAL A 68 -4.79 0.70 -8.55
C VAL A 68 -4.38 0.27 -9.95
N SER A 69 -4.01 -0.99 -10.08
CA SER A 69 -3.58 -1.62 -11.33
C SER A 69 -4.74 -2.21 -12.13
N ALA A 70 -5.75 -2.77 -11.45
CA ALA A 70 -6.93 -3.36 -12.07
C ALA A 70 -8.12 -3.40 -11.11
N LEU A 71 -9.32 -3.42 -11.69
CA LEU A 71 -10.59 -3.66 -10.99
C LEU A 71 -11.18 -4.96 -11.52
N TRP A 72 -11.64 -5.81 -10.60
CA TRP A 72 -12.39 -7.00 -10.95
C TRP A 72 -13.59 -7.15 -10.02
N GLY A 73 -14.78 -7.37 -10.57
CA GLY A 73 -15.98 -7.67 -9.80
C GLY A 73 -16.32 -9.15 -9.92
N PHE A 74 -16.76 -9.77 -8.83
CA PHE A 74 -17.40 -11.08 -8.90
C PHE A 74 -18.66 -11.10 -8.03
N GLU A 75 -19.70 -11.76 -8.54
CA GLU A 75 -20.95 -11.92 -7.81
C GLU A 75 -20.88 -13.18 -6.93
N SER A 76 -21.26 -13.04 -5.67
CA SER A 76 -21.63 -14.17 -4.82
C SER A 76 -23.13 -14.43 -4.94
N LEU A 77 -23.62 -15.48 -4.29
CA LEU A 77 -25.06 -15.81 -4.24
C LEU A 77 -25.93 -14.66 -3.69
N THR A 78 -25.34 -13.72 -2.96
CA THR A 78 -26.06 -12.66 -2.24
C THR A 78 -25.59 -11.25 -2.56
N PHE A 79 -24.31 -11.04 -2.93
CA PHE A 79 -23.73 -9.70 -3.08
C PHE A 79 -22.64 -9.65 -4.16
N LEU A 80 -22.50 -8.49 -4.81
CA LEU A 80 -21.33 -8.16 -5.63
C LEU A 80 -20.13 -7.85 -4.73
N HIS A 81 -19.00 -8.49 -5.00
CA HIS A 81 -17.72 -8.19 -4.37
C HIS A 81 -16.82 -7.45 -5.36
N LEU A 82 -16.26 -6.32 -4.93
CA LEU A 82 -15.28 -5.56 -5.70
C LEU A 82 -13.87 -5.90 -5.23
N CYS A 83 -13.00 -6.27 -6.18
CA CYS A 83 -11.59 -6.53 -5.97
C CYS A 83 -10.75 -5.42 -6.58
N LEU A 84 -10.02 -4.71 -5.73
CA LEU A 84 -9.01 -3.75 -6.12
C LEU A 84 -7.64 -4.43 -6.14
N VAL A 85 -6.94 -4.34 -7.27
CA VAL A 85 -5.60 -4.88 -7.43
C VAL A 85 -4.60 -3.76 -7.39
N PHE A 86 -3.60 -3.87 -6.52
CA PHE A 86 -2.57 -2.88 -6.29
C PHE A 86 -1.17 -3.46 -6.48
N GLU A 87 -0.20 -2.57 -6.66
CA GLU A 87 1.20 -2.95 -6.47
C GLU A 87 1.43 -3.52 -5.08
N LEU A 88 2.28 -4.52 -4.95
CA LEU A 88 2.60 -5.08 -3.64
C LEU A 88 3.62 -4.18 -2.94
N LEU A 89 3.26 -3.67 -1.76
CA LEU A 89 4.13 -2.83 -0.93
C LEU A 89 4.63 -3.60 0.28
N GLY A 90 5.69 -3.07 0.89
CA GLY A 90 6.28 -3.60 2.11
C GLY A 90 5.50 -3.20 3.36
N PRO A 91 6.10 -3.38 4.55
CA PRO A 91 5.46 -3.09 5.84
C PRO A 91 5.01 -1.63 5.99
N SER A 92 4.03 -1.40 6.86
CA SER A 92 3.64 -0.04 7.26
C SER A 92 4.62 0.57 8.27
N LEU A 93 4.65 1.90 8.39
CA LEU A 93 5.44 2.59 9.40
C LEU A 93 5.08 2.14 10.82
N ARG A 94 3.80 1.82 11.10
CA ARG A 94 3.40 1.23 12.39
C ARG A 94 4.15 -0.07 12.67
N CYS A 95 4.31 -0.92 11.66
CA CYS A 95 5.04 -2.18 11.83
C CYS A 95 6.50 -1.92 12.18
N LEU A 96 7.15 -0.98 11.48
CA LEU A 96 8.52 -0.57 11.76
C LEU A 96 8.68 0.02 13.17
N MET A 97 7.75 0.88 13.59
CA MET A 97 7.77 1.45 14.94
C MET A 97 7.68 0.36 16.01
N ARG A 98 6.81 -0.64 15.82
CA ARG A 98 6.70 -1.79 16.73
C ARG A 98 7.98 -2.62 16.75
N SER A 99 8.64 -2.83 15.60
CA SER A 99 9.87 -3.63 15.54
C SER A 99 11.07 -2.95 16.22
N HIS A 100 11.11 -1.62 16.25
CA HIS A 100 12.16 -0.85 16.94
C HIS A 100 11.86 -0.62 18.44
N GLY A 101 10.64 -0.91 18.88
CA GLY A 101 10.22 -0.77 20.27
C GLY A 101 10.50 0.63 20.82
N ALA A 102 11.02 0.70 22.05
CA ALA A 102 11.26 1.96 22.75
C ALA A 102 12.36 2.83 22.11
N GLN A 103 13.24 2.27 21.27
CA GLN A 103 14.29 3.05 20.61
C GLN A 103 13.73 3.97 19.52
N GLY A 104 12.54 3.66 18.99
CA GLY A 104 11.95 4.41 17.89
C GLY A 104 12.74 4.26 16.58
N LEU A 105 12.29 4.95 15.54
CA LEU A 105 12.92 4.92 14.23
C LEU A 105 14.09 5.92 14.17
N PRO A 106 15.16 5.63 13.41
CA PRO A 106 16.27 6.57 13.22
C PRO A 106 15.77 7.93 12.71
N LEU A 107 16.19 9.02 13.33
CA LEU A 107 15.76 10.38 12.96
C LEU A 107 15.98 10.71 11.46
N PRO A 108 17.10 10.33 10.81
CA PRO A 108 17.27 10.56 9.38
C PRO A 108 16.21 9.85 8.53
N PHE A 109 15.77 8.66 8.94
CA PHE A 109 14.70 7.94 8.28
C PHE A 109 13.37 8.66 8.43
N VAL A 110 13.03 9.08 9.66
CA VAL A 110 11.78 9.81 9.95
C VAL A 110 11.68 11.09 9.13
N LYS A 111 12.78 11.87 9.04
CA LYS A 111 12.82 13.10 8.22
C LYS A 111 12.50 12.83 6.75
N LYS A 112 13.14 11.81 6.15
CA LYS A 112 12.89 11.43 4.76
C LYS A 112 11.47 10.94 4.52
N ALA A 113 10.96 10.07 5.41
CA ALA A 113 9.61 9.55 5.30
C ALA A 113 8.56 10.68 5.40
N LEU A 114 8.72 11.60 6.35
CA LEU A 114 7.83 12.75 6.49
C LEU A 114 7.88 13.69 5.29
N GLN A 115 9.08 13.95 4.75
CA GLN A 115 9.22 14.76 3.55
C GLN A 115 8.39 14.16 2.39
N GLN A 116 8.51 12.85 2.16
CA GLN A 116 7.74 12.17 1.11
C GLN A 116 6.23 12.16 1.37
N VAL A 117 5.81 12.00 2.63
CA VAL A 117 4.39 12.12 2.99
C VAL A 117 3.87 13.53 2.69
N LEU A 118 4.64 14.57 3.01
CA LEU A 118 4.27 15.96 2.73
C LEU A 118 4.21 16.26 1.23
N GLU A 119 5.16 15.75 0.45
CA GLU A 119 5.14 15.84 -1.02
C GLU A 119 3.88 15.16 -1.59
N GLY A 120 3.50 14.00 -1.04
CA GLY A 120 2.30 13.27 -1.48
C GLY A 120 1.01 13.99 -1.12
N LEU A 121 0.95 14.56 0.09
CA LEU A 121 -0.17 15.39 0.52
C LEU A 121 -0.31 16.67 -0.30
N GLN A 122 0.82 17.33 -0.60
CA GLN A 122 0.83 18.50 -1.46
C GLN A 122 0.24 18.16 -2.83
N PHE A 123 0.64 17.03 -3.43
CA PHE A 123 0.06 16.56 -4.68
C PHE A 123 -1.45 16.32 -4.56
N LEU A 124 -1.90 15.57 -3.55
CA LEU A 124 -3.34 15.31 -3.34
C LEU A 124 -4.14 16.61 -3.21
N HIS A 125 -3.63 17.59 -2.46
CA HIS A 125 -4.33 18.84 -2.18
C HIS A 125 -4.32 19.80 -3.38
N THR A 126 -3.15 20.00 -4.00
CA THR A 126 -2.96 21.00 -5.05
C THR A 126 -3.46 20.50 -6.40
N ASN A 127 -3.17 19.25 -6.75
CA ASN A 127 -3.47 18.68 -8.05
C ASN A 127 -4.82 17.98 -8.05
N CYS A 128 -5.05 17.06 -7.12
CA CYS A 128 -6.25 16.22 -7.13
C CYS A 128 -7.45 16.85 -6.41
N ARG A 129 -7.25 17.90 -5.59
CA ARG A 129 -8.28 18.49 -4.71
C ARG A 129 -8.89 17.47 -3.73
N ILE A 130 -8.09 16.51 -3.30
CA ILE A 130 -8.50 15.42 -2.40
C ILE A 130 -7.97 15.70 -0.99
N ILE A 131 -8.78 15.43 0.03
CA ILE A 131 -8.36 15.43 1.44
C ILE A 131 -8.33 13.96 1.90
N HIS A 132 -7.16 13.43 2.28
CA HIS A 132 -7.03 12.01 2.67
C HIS A 132 -7.76 11.68 3.99
N THR A 133 -7.86 12.62 4.93
CA THR A 133 -8.51 12.50 6.27
C THR A 133 -7.97 11.44 7.25
N ASP A 134 -7.38 10.33 6.80
CA ASP A 134 -6.88 9.24 7.65
C ASP A 134 -5.34 9.06 7.63
N ILE A 135 -4.58 10.17 7.71
CA ILE A 135 -3.10 10.09 7.72
C ILE A 135 -2.60 9.56 9.06
N LYS A 136 -2.00 8.36 9.03
CA LYS A 136 -1.47 7.67 10.21
C LYS A 136 -0.41 6.62 9.82
N PRO A 137 0.46 6.18 10.75
CA PRO A 137 1.55 5.24 10.44
C PRO A 137 1.10 3.90 9.85
N GLU A 138 -0.15 3.48 10.07
CA GLU A 138 -0.76 2.27 9.49
C GLU A 138 -0.94 2.37 7.97
N ASN A 139 -1.23 3.58 7.50
CA ASN A 139 -1.57 3.88 6.10
C ASN A 139 -0.36 4.37 5.30
N ILE A 140 0.84 4.40 5.89
CA ILE A 140 2.08 4.75 5.19
C ILE A 140 2.90 3.48 5.05
N LEU A 141 3.00 2.94 3.83
CA LEU A 141 3.71 1.70 3.54
C LEU A 141 5.03 1.95 2.82
N LEU A 142 6.00 1.07 3.06
CA LEU A 142 7.30 1.12 2.41
C LEU A 142 7.18 0.64 0.97
N GLN A 143 7.81 1.37 0.05
CA GLN A 143 8.07 0.85 -1.29
C GLN A 143 9.38 0.06 -1.25
N VAL A 144 9.29 -1.23 -1.53
CA VAL A 144 10.42 -2.16 -1.61
C VAL A 144 10.49 -2.74 -3.01
N ASP A 145 11.70 -2.99 -3.48
CA ASP A 145 11.90 -3.70 -4.74
C ASP A 145 11.45 -5.17 -4.62
N GLU A 146 11.21 -5.79 -5.77
CA GLU A 146 10.70 -7.16 -5.86
C GLU A 146 11.60 -8.15 -5.12
N GLU A 147 12.94 -8.03 -5.22
CA GLU A 147 13.89 -8.95 -4.59
C GLU A 147 13.84 -8.87 -3.05
N SER A 148 13.85 -7.65 -2.52
CA SER A 148 13.68 -7.39 -1.09
C SER A 148 12.33 -7.90 -0.60
N LEU A 149 11.28 -7.71 -1.39
CA LEU A 149 9.94 -8.18 -1.11
C LEU A 149 9.85 -9.72 -1.12
N GLN A 150 10.56 -10.42 -2.01
CA GLN A 150 10.63 -11.89 -1.98
C GLN A 150 11.24 -12.40 -0.67
N LYS A 151 12.33 -11.78 -0.21
CA LYS A 151 12.97 -12.12 1.07
C LYS A 151 12.02 -11.86 2.25
N LEU A 152 11.30 -10.74 2.22
CA LEU A 152 10.34 -10.37 3.27
C LEU A 152 9.17 -11.36 3.39
N LEU A 153 8.72 -11.89 2.26
CA LEU A 153 7.58 -12.81 2.21
C LEU A 153 7.94 -14.24 2.61
N HIS A 154 9.17 -14.67 2.35
CA HIS A 154 9.66 -16.00 2.74
C HIS A 154 9.93 -16.11 4.25
N ASP A 155 10.32 -15.01 4.90
CA ASP A 155 10.72 -14.99 6.30
C ASP A 155 9.77 -14.15 7.17
N THR A 156 8.55 -14.64 7.43
CA THR A 156 7.59 -13.98 8.33
C THR A 156 8.13 -13.76 9.76
N ALA A 157 9.20 -14.46 10.16
CA ALA A 157 9.83 -14.35 11.48
C ALA A 157 11.12 -13.50 11.53
N ALA A 158 11.79 -13.22 10.41
CA ALA A 158 13.10 -12.53 10.40
C ALA A 158 13.00 -10.99 10.25
N TRP A 159 11.78 -10.44 10.34
CA TRP A 159 11.44 -9.03 10.08
C TRP A 159 12.37 -8.05 10.80
N SER A 160 12.65 -8.28 12.09
CA SER A 160 13.44 -7.37 12.91
C SER A 160 14.92 -7.25 12.47
N GLN A 161 15.48 -8.32 11.89
CA GLN A 161 16.88 -8.36 11.48
C GLN A 161 17.09 -7.79 10.07
N SER A 162 16.21 -8.14 9.11
CA SER A 162 16.30 -7.67 7.72
C SER A 162 16.01 -6.17 7.58
N ILE A 163 15.09 -5.63 8.39
CA ILE A 163 14.79 -4.19 8.43
C ILE A 163 15.99 -3.40 9.01
N ASN A 164 16.67 -3.93 10.02
CA ASN A 164 17.93 -3.35 10.51
C ASN A 164 19.04 -3.40 9.46
N LEU A 165 19.13 -4.46 8.66
CA LEU A 165 20.09 -4.58 7.56
C LEU A 165 19.78 -3.61 6.40
N GLY A 166 18.51 -3.36 6.10
CA GLY A 166 18.04 -2.42 5.06
C GLY A 166 18.02 -0.95 5.49
N LEU A 167 17.92 -0.65 6.79
CA LEU A 167 18.05 0.72 7.33
C LEU A 167 19.50 1.11 7.62
N LYS A 168 20.42 0.14 7.75
CA LYS A 168 21.85 0.39 7.99
C LYS A 168 22.65 0.75 6.74
N LYS A 169 22.18 0.36 5.54
CA LYS A 169 22.83 0.82 4.30
C LYS A 169 22.29 2.20 3.93
N PRO A 170 23.15 3.22 3.77
CA PRO A 170 22.72 4.49 3.21
C PRO A 170 22.24 4.25 1.78
N GLY A 171 20.92 4.35 1.54
CA GLY A 171 20.32 4.28 0.20
C GLY A 171 19.35 3.11 -0.07
N SER A 172 19.14 2.14 0.83
CA SER A 172 18.31 0.97 0.51
C SER A 172 16.82 1.07 0.83
N LEU A 173 16.39 2.11 1.56
CA LEU A 173 14.98 2.41 1.77
C LEU A 173 14.69 3.80 1.20
N GLU A 174 14.23 3.84 -0.05
CA GLU A 174 14.18 5.10 -0.80
C GLU A 174 12.82 5.77 -0.76
N ARG A 175 11.70 5.04 -0.61
CA ARG A 175 10.35 5.62 -0.77
C ARG A 175 9.30 5.03 0.17
N VAL A 176 8.38 5.88 0.63
CA VAL A 176 7.11 5.51 1.27
C VAL A 176 5.93 5.93 0.40
N LYS A 177 4.80 5.24 0.55
CA LYS A 177 3.53 5.58 -0.11
C LYS A 177 2.41 5.72 0.90
N ILE A 178 1.59 6.76 0.70
CA ILE A 178 0.31 6.95 1.35
C ILE A 178 -0.67 5.97 0.70
N CYS A 179 -1.25 5.10 1.50
CA CYS A 179 -2.14 4.04 1.06
C CYS A 179 -3.45 4.14 1.81
N ARG A 180 -4.54 4.03 1.06
CA ARG A 180 -5.89 4.52 1.39
C ARG A 180 -6.01 6.01 1.03
N VAL A 181 -7.21 6.43 0.62
CA VAL A 181 -7.58 7.81 0.32
C VAL A 181 -8.99 8.01 0.83
#